data_AF-A0A977L4B5-F1
#
_entry.id   AF-A0A977L4B5-F1
#
_cell.length_a   1.000
_cell.length_b   1.000
_cell.length_c   1.000
_cell.angle_alpha   90.00
_cell.angle_beta   90.00
_cell.angle_gamma   90.00
#
_symmetry.space_group_name_H-M   'P 1'
#
loop_
_entity.id
_entity.type
_entity.pdbx_description
1 polymer ?
#
loop_
_entity_poly.entity_id
_entity_poly.type
_entity_poly.pdbx_seq_one_letter_code
_entity_poly.pdbx_strand_id
1 'polypeptide(L)' 'MTQLILNIKKRSKVPFLKELLNEMSFVEVIDPSKQKITLKEKQLLTDIEESVGFINNYKKGKVKAKSINELLDEL' A
#
# COMPACT_ATOMS: atom_id res chain seq x y z
N MET A 1 13.74 -18.87 -9.92
CA MET A 1 12.49 -18.18 -10.29
C MET A 1 12.80 -17.28 -11.46
N THR A 2 12.14 -17.47 -12.60
CA THR A 2 12.38 -16.67 -13.81
C THR A 2 11.19 -15.74 -14.00
N GLN A 3 11.45 -14.43 -14.14
CA GLN A 3 10.40 -13.42 -14.28
C GLN A 3 10.43 -12.84 -15.70
N LEU A 4 9.25 -12.73 -16.31
CA LEU A 4 9.06 -12.14 -17.64
C LEU A 4 8.08 -10.97 -17.52
N ILE A 5 8.49 -9.79 -18.00
CA ILE A 5 7.65 -8.58 -18.03
C ILE A 5 7.18 -8.34 -19.47
N LEU A 6 5.86 -8.30 -19.66
CA LEU A 6 5.23 -8.09 -20.96
C LEU A 6 4.62 -6.69 -21.04
N ASN A 7 5.11 -5.87 -21.97
CA ASN A 7 4.51 -4.58 -22.28
C ASN A 7 3.41 -4.73 -23.35
N ILE A 8 2.14 -4.72 -22.94
CA ILE A 8 1.00 -4.87 -23.85
C ILE A 8 0.51 -3.49 -24.32
N LYS A 9 0.87 -3.11 -25.55
CA LYS A 9 0.49 -1.80 -26.14
C LYS A 9 -1.03 -1.59 -26.28
N LYS A 10 -1.81 -2.67 -26.47
CA LYS A 10 -3.27 -2.60 -26.62
C LYS A 10 -3.96 -3.07 -25.35
N ARG A 11 -4.39 -2.13 -24.50
CA ARG A 11 -5.03 -2.43 -23.20
C ARG A 11 -6.27 -3.32 -23.31
N SER A 12 -7.02 -3.23 -24.41
CA SER A 12 -8.19 -4.08 -24.68
C SER A 12 -7.86 -5.56 -24.83
N LYS A 13 -6.60 -5.93 -25.09
CA LYS A 13 -6.15 -7.32 -25.21
C LYS A 13 -5.64 -7.91 -23.89
N VAL A 14 -5.50 -7.10 -22.85
CA VAL A 14 -5.04 -7.54 -21.53
C VAL A 14 -5.95 -8.62 -20.92
N PRO A 15 -7.31 -8.51 -20.95
CA PRO A 15 -8.17 -9.54 -20.39
C PRO A 15 -7.98 -10.90 -21.06
N PHE A 16 -7.95 -10.92 -22.39
CA PHE A 16 -7.72 -12.13 -23.18
C PHE A 16 -6.36 -12.78 -22.88
N LEU A 17 -5.29 -11.99 -22.85
CA LEU A 17 -3.94 -12.49 -22.51
C LEU A 17 -3.89 -13.07 -21.10
N LYS A 18 -4.60 -12.44 -20.15
CA LYS A 18 -4.68 -12.91 -18.77
C LYS A 18 -5.40 -14.26 -18.66
N GLU A 19 -6.52 -14.42 -19.35
CA GLU A 19 -7.24 -15.71 -19.42
C GLU A 19 -6.36 -16.80 -20.05
N LEU A 20 -5.71 -16.50 -21.17
CA LEU A 20 -4.80 -17.46 -21.83
C LEU A 20 -3.65 -17.89 -20.92
N LEU A 21 -3.04 -16.96 -20.18
CA LEU A 21 -1.94 -17.27 -19.26
C LEU A 21 -2.43 -18.03 -18.02
N ASN A 22 -3.66 -17.80 -17.56
CA ASN A 22 -4.24 -18.53 -16.43
C ASN A 22 -4.51 -20.01 -16.77
N GLU A 23 -4.78 -20.35 -18.04
CA GLU A 23 -4.93 -21.74 -18.49
C GLU A 23 -3.59 -22.50 -18.56
N MET A 24 -2.46 -21.80 -18.49
CA MET A 24 -1.14 -22.42 -18.49
C MET A 24 -0.75 -22.84 -17.07
N SER A 25 -0.68 -24.16 -16.82
CA SER A 25 -0.33 -24.72 -15.51
C SER A 25 1.07 -24.36 -14.99
N PHE A 26 1.94 -23.83 -15.85
CA PHE A 26 3.33 -23.48 -15.53
C PHE A 26 3.57 -21.96 -15.40
N VAL A 27 2.53 -21.14 -15.52
CA VAL A 27 2.63 -19.67 -15.43
C VAL A 27 1.76 -19.16 -14.30
N GLU A 28 2.34 -18.33 -13.43
CA GLU A 28 1.59 -17.58 -12.43
C GLU A 28 1.43 -16.12 -12.91
N VAL A 29 0.19 -15.67 -13.05
CA VAL A 29 -0.10 -14.27 -13.41
C VAL A 29 -0.14 -13.41 -12.16
N ILE A 30 0.96 -12.70 -11.90
CA ILE A 30 1.04 -11.73 -10.80
C ILE A 30 0.34 -10.44 -11.22
N ASP A 31 -0.78 -10.13 -10.57
CA ASP A 31 -1.51 -8.87 -10.76
C ASP A 31 -1.18 -7.90 -9.60
N PRO A 32 -0.39 -6.83 -9.84
CA PRO A 32 -0.01 -5.89 -8.79
C PRO A 32 -1.23 -5.21 -8.14
N SER A 33 -2.32 -5.04 -8.89
CA SER A 33 -3.55 -4.42 -8.37
C SER A 33 -4.35 -5.34 -7.45
N LYS A 34 -4.08 -6.65 -7.52
CA LYS A 34 -4.66 -7.67 -6.63
C LYS A 34 -3.69 -8.14 -5.56
N GLN A 35 -2.46 -7.62 -5.53
CA GLN A 35 -1.63 -7.77 -4.34
C GLN A 35 -2.38 -7.05 -3.23
N LYS A 36 -3.09 -7.85 -2.42
CA LYS A 36 -3.70 -7.37 -1.19
C LYS A 36 -2.56 -6.75 -0.41
N ILE A 37 -2.61 -5.43 -0.26
CA ILE A 37 -1.78 -4.69 0.68
C ILE A 37 -1.74 -5.56 1.94
N THR A 38 -0.54 -6.02 2.29
CA THR A 38 -0.38 -6.89 3.44
C THR A 38 -0.89 -6.14 4.67
N LEU A 39 -1.37 -6.86 5.69
CA LEU A 39 -1.86 -6.23 6.92
C LEU A 39 -0.84 -5.22 7.49
N LYS A 40 0.46 -5.50 7.32
CA LYS A 40 1.58 -4.61 7.69
C LYS A 40 1.63 -3.33 6.86
N GLU A 41 1.53 -3.42 5.54
CA GLU A 41 1.52 -2.23 4.67
C GLU A 41 0.27 -1.37 4.91
N LYS A 42 -0.86 -2.01 5.25
CA LYS A 42 -2.09 -1.29 5.60
C LYS A 42 -1.94 -0.55 6.93
N GLN A 43 -1.36 -1.19 7.94
CA GLN A 43 -1.03 -0.55 9.22
C GLN A 43 -0.08 0.63 9.01
N LEU A 44 0.99 0.44 8.23
CA LEU A 44 1.94 1.52 7.93
C LEU A 44 1.25 2.73 7.28
N LEU A 45 0.34 2.49 6.33
CA LEU A 45 -0.44 3.57 5.70
C LEU A 45 -1.34 4.30 6.70
N THR A 46 -2.02 3.55 7.57
CA THR A 46 -2.85 4.13 8.64
C THR A 46 -2.01 4.97 9.61
N ASP A 47 -0.85 4.46 10.05
CA ASP A 47 0.05 5.19 10.98
C ASP A 47 0.56 6.50 10.35
N ILE A 48 0.84 6.49 9.05
CA ILE A 48 1.25 7.68 8.30
C ILE A 48 0.09 8.68 8.22
N GLU A 49 -1.13 8.24 7.89
CA GLU A 49 -2.30 9.10 7.83
C GLU A 49 -2.61 9.74 9.18
N GLU A 50 -2.51 8.98 10.27
CA GLU A 50 -2.69 9.48 11.64
C GLU A 50 -1.63 10.52 12.01
N SER A 51 -0.37 10.26 11.68
CA SER A 51 0.74 11.19 11.92
C SER A 51 0.56 12.51 11.16
N VAL A 52 0.16 12.44 9.90
CA VAL A 52 -0.15 13.62 9.08
C VAL A 52 -1.37 14.37 9.63
N GLY A 53 -2.40 13.63 10.06
CA GLY A 53 -3.58 14.19 10.72
C GLY A 53 -3.21 14.96 11.99
N PHE A 54 -2.37 14.37 12.85
CA PHE A 54 -1.86 15.01 14.06
C PHE A 54 -1.08 16.29 13.75
N ILE A 55 -0.13 16.26 12.80
CA ILE A 55 0.65 17.44 12.40
C ILE A 55 -0.26 18.54 11.87
N ASN A 56 -1.24 18.20 11.03
CA ASN A 56 -2.18 19.17 10.48
C ASN A 56 -3.08 19.78 11.55
N ASN A 57 -3.53 18.98 12.52
CA ASN A 57 -4.33 19.47 13.64
C ASN A 57 -3.51 20.31 14.62
N TYR A 58 -2.25 19.96 14.86
CA TYR A 58 -1.29 20.76 15.62
C TYR A 58 -1.05 22.12 14.95
N LYS A 59 -0.77 22.13 13.63
CA LYS A 59 -0.62 23.37 12.84
C LYS A 59 -1.86 24.26 12.88
N LYS A 60 -3.06 23.66 12.93
CA LYS A 60 -4.34 24.39 13.05
C LYS A 60 -4.67 24.79 14.50
N GLY A 61 -3.80 24.51 15.46
CA GLY A 61 -4.03 24.79 16.89
C GLY A 61 -5.13 23.95 17.54
N LYS A 62 -5.62 22.90 16.86
CA LYS A 62 -6.71 22.03 17.32
C LYS A 62 -6.25 20.95 18.29
N VAL A 63 -4.97 20.61 18.28
CA VAL A 63 -4.37 19.59 19.14
C VAL A 63 -3.07 20.16 19.71
N LYS A 64 -2.85 19.96 21.01
CA LYS A 64 -1.60 20.31 21.67
C LYS A 64 -0.68 19.09 21.63
N ALA A 65 0.56 19.28 21.20
CA ALA A 65 1.59 18.26 21.37
C ALA A 65 1.93 18.16 22.85
N LYS A 66 2.04 16.93 23.37
CA LYS A 66 2.59 16.70 24.70
C LYS A 66 4.05 17.14 24.72
N SER A 67 4.46 17.73 25.82
CA SER A 67 5.86 18.04 26.09
C SER A 67 6.67 16.78 26.35
N ILE A 68 7.99 16.86 26.15
CA ILE A 68 8.91 15.76 26.44
C ILE A 68 8.81 15.31 27.90
N ASN A 69 8.57 16.24 28.82
CA ASN A 69 8.42 15.93 30.25
C ASN A 69 7.13 15.12 30.52
N GLU A 70 6.01 15.49 29.88
CA GLU A 70 4.76 14.73 30.01
C GLU A 70 4.85 13.32 29.41
N LEU A 71 5.68 13.12 28.39
CA LEU A 71 5.91 11.80 27.81
C LEU A 71 6.78 10.91 28.70
N LEU A 72 7.71 11.49 29.46
CA LEU A 72 8.58 10.77 30.38
C LEU A 72 7.85 10.32 31.64
N ASP A 73 6.83 11.06 32.09
CA ASP A 73 6.01 10.70 33.24
C ASP A 73 4.97 9.58 32.94
N GLU A 74 4.71 9.29 31.66
CA GLU A 74 3.76 8.24 31.21
C GLU A 74 4.41 6.86 30.96
N LEU A 75 5.74 6.76 31.08
CA LEU A 75 6.54 5.53 30.93
C LEU A 75 6.77 4.81 32.26
#